data_AF-A0A0D8ZUI2-F1
#
_entry.id   AF-A0A0D8ZUI2-F1
#
_cell.length_a   1.000
_cell.length_b   1.000
_cell.length_c   1.000
_cell.angle_alpha   90.00
_cell.angle_beta   90.00
_cell.angle_gamma   90.00
#
_symmetry.space_group_name_H-M   'P 1'
#
loop_
_entity.id
_entity.type
_entity.pdbx_description
1 polymer ?
#
loop_
_entity_poly.entity_id
_entity_poly.type
_entity_poly.pdbx_seq_one_letter_code
_entity_poly.pdbx_strand_id
1 'polypeptide(L)'
;MVLPDINIADLPSVHLLDKNNLPNCAAIYFVSDSKGQIIYIGRAGNLVARWRDHHRFIQLKRFNRKNPLSISWLTCSNDINTLSNLENEFIKLYKPPLNWSKVVTPVRKITPVETALQQSLQQLAKLNTVVFGFDPIAGEKPPTIYLEYPVYGRRGVSGSIRTALRNINKKASSLKWKEYNTEPKSLGKFGYWETEYNGIRIDLSPVEGLVNIMQGVTRRTVAGVEFIALSASQIEAIIKSAPNFKEDYPGLEAVEEDPIPMEFASKSQLCNGNNKSVIEIEPWEELEPMAEGEVRVMNRQFLHVDGVEVEICTDDKGRYFVRHNVYWWITQGNKNPNIERDCVVDVLKRLVEGLPTIRWCGYRFRLETIFFSEDDVEVRSILLPLEMFEDLMKHPNSMFAGKLLQEIASGEYKPKPEDSRCIKMCLWLKQNSLFPLLETENS
;
A
#
# COMPACT_ATOMS: atom_id res chain seq x y z
N MET A 1 8.70 -21.49 40.17
CA MET A 1 9.73 -20.56 40.68
C MET A 1 9.05 -19.56 41.60
N VAL A 2 9.58 -19.33 42.79
CA VAL A 2 9.13 -18.22 43.65
C VAL A 2 9.63 -16.94 42.99
N LEU A 3 8.73 -15.99 42.69
CA LEU A 3 9.13 -14.70 42.13
C LEU A 3 10.02 -13.98 43.17
N PRO A 4 11.19 -13.47 42.77
CA PRO A 4 11.95 -12.59 43.64
C PRO A 4 11.09 -11.37 43.99
N ASP A 5 11.10 -10.98 45.27
CA ASP A 5 10.43 -9.77 45.75
C ASP A 5 11.18 -8.55 45.19
N ILE A 6 10.79 -8.12 43.99
CA ILE A 6 11.45 -7.04 43.26
C ILE A 6 10.66 -5.76 43.42
N ASN A 7 11.32 -4.76 44.00
CA ASN A 7 10.85 -3.39 43.96
C ASN A 7 11.27 -2.73 42.62
N ILE A 8 10.30 -2.46 41.76
CA ILE A 8 10.55 -1.89 40.42
C ILE A 8 11.19 -0.51 40.49
N ALA A 9 10.96 0.25 41.56
CA ALA A 9 11.56 1.57 41.76
C ALA A 9 13.09 1.53 41.88
N ASP A 10 13.64 0.37 42.28
CA ASP A 10 15.08 0.20 42.49
C ASP A 10 15.80 -0.32 41.24
N LEU A 11 15.05 -0.63 40.17
CA LEU A 11 15.63 -1.10 38.91
C LEU A 11 16.28 0.05 38.14
N PRO A 12 17.38 -0.22 37.40
CA PRO A 12 17.94 0.75 36.48
C PRO A 12 16.89 1.15 35.43
N SER A 13 16.84 2.44 35.10
CA SER A 13 15.82 2.99 34.22
C SER A 13 16.32 4.15 33.36
N VAL A 14 15.64 4.38 32.24
CA VAL A 14 15.81 5.54 31.36
C VAL A 14 14.45 6.08 30.94
N HIS A 15 14.35 7.36 30.56
CA HIS A 15 13.12 7.87 29.97
C HIS A 15 12.86 7.22 28.60
N LEU A 16 11.57 7.08 28.24
CA LEU A 16 11.15 6.42 26.99
C LEU A 16 11.81 7.01 25.73
N LEU A 17 12.01 8.34 25.69
CA LEU A 17 12.62 9.02 24.56
C LEU A 17 14.14 8.82 24.49
N ASP A 18 14.75 8.43 25.60
CA ASP A 18 16.19 8.15 25.74
C ASP A 18 16.50 6.65 25.57
N LYS A 19 15.60 5.89 24.92
CA LYS A 19 15.75 4.45 24.68
C LYS A 19 17.06 4.01 24.02
N ASN A 20 17.79 4.93 23.39
CA ASN A 20 19.10 4.65 22.81
C ASN A 20 20.20 4.46 23.87
N ASN A 21 19.95 4.86 25.12
CA ASN A 21 20.85 4.67 26.27
C ASN A 21 20.63 3.33 27.00
N LEU A 22 19.74 2.47 26.49
CA LEU A 22 19.51 1.15 27.05
C LEU A 22 20.76 0.26 26.90
N PRO A 23 21.02 -0.65 27.85
CA PRO A 23 22.14 -1.57 27.77
C PRO A 23 21.92 -2.67 26.73
N ASN A 24 23.04 -3.25 26.28
CA ASN A 24 23.06 -4.46 25.46
C ASN A 24 23.06 -5.71 26.36
N CYS A 25 21.89 -6.05 26.92
CA CYS A 25 21.73 -7.25 27.76
C CYS A 25 20.36 -7.92 27.53
N ALA A 26 20.26 -9.18 27.97
CA ALA A 26 18.98 -9.87 28.10
C ALA A 26 18.25 -9.39 29.36
N ALA A 27 16.97 -9.06 29.23
CA ALA A 27 16.23 -8.45 30.33
C ALA A 27 14.71 -8.62 30.19
N ILE A 28 14.02 -8.56 31.34
CA ILE A 28 12.61 -8.18 31.42
C ILE A 28 12.55 -6.66 31.63
N TYR A 29 11.80 -5.95 30.80
CA TYR A 29 11.63 -4.51 30.90
C TYR A 29 10.20 -4.12 31.25
N PHE A 30 10.08 -3.06 32.02
CA PHE A 30 8.86 -2.49 32.56
C PHE A 30 8.75 -1.06 32.06
N VAL A 31 7.65 -0.73 31.39
CA VAL A 31 7.33 0.64 31.01
C VAL A 31 6.32 1.16 32.01
N SER A 32 6.71 2.15 32.81
CA SER A 32 5.85 2.75 33.82
C SER A 32 5.66 4.24 33.58
N ASP A 33 4.55 4.78 34.07
CA ASP A 33 4.33 6.22 34.10
C ASP A 33 4.95 6.88 35.35
N SER A 34 4.84 8.21 35.42
CA SER A 34 5.34 9.00 36.55
C SER A 34 4.66 8.71 37.90
N LYS A 35 3.57 7.93 37.92
CA LYS A 35 2.88 7.49 39.14
C LYS A 35 3.29 6.09 39.56
N GLY A 36 4.21 5.45 38.83
CA GLY A 36 4.63 4.07 39.06
C GLY A 36 3.64 3.03 38.51
N GLN A 37 2.62 3.44 37.74
CA GLN A 37 1.73 2.49 37.10
C GLN A 37 2.45 1.82 35.93
N ILE A 38 2.52 0.50 35.93
CA ILE A 38 3.11 -0.27 34.84
C ILE A 38 2.12 -0.33 33.68
N ILE A 39 2.53 0.21 32.55
CA ILE A 39 1.75 0.34 31.32
C ILE A 39 2.00 -0.84 30.38
N TYR A 40 3.23 -1.34 30.34
CA TYR A 40 3.66 -2.42 29.47
C TYR A 40 4.84 -3.19 30.07
N ILE A 41 4.88 -4.49 29.87
CA ILE A 41 5.98 -5.38 30.24
C ILE A 41 6.42 -6.12 28.99
N GLY A 42 7.72 -6.31 28.81
CA GLY A 42 8.21 -7.16 27.74
C GLY A 42 9.54 -7.83 28.08
N ARG A 43 9.94 -8.79 27.26
CA ARG A 43 11.27 -9.40 27.30
C ARG A 43 12.13 -9.05 26.10
N ALA A 44 13.45 -9.11 26.28
CA ALA A 44 14.43 -8.96 25.21
C ALA A 44 15.66 -9.83 25.49
N GLY A 45 16.20 -10.51 24.47
CA GLY A 45 17.57 -11.05 24.52
C GLY A 45 18.65 -9.97 24.35
N ASN A 46 18.27 -8.86 23.71
CA ASN A 46 19.08 -7.65 23.58
C ASN A 46 18.18 -6.42 23.72
N LEU A 47 18.23 -5.77 24.87
CA LEU A 47 17.30 -4.70 25.23
C LEU A 47 17.42 -3.49 24.30
N VAL A 48 18.63 -2.97 24.03
CA VAL A 48 18.81 -1.83 23.12
C VAL A 48 18.39 -2.15 21.69
N ALA A 49 18.66 -3.36 21.19
CA ALA A 49 18.23 -3.79 19.86
C ALA A 49 16.70 -3.88 19.77
N ARG A 50 16.06 -4.51 20.77
CA ARG A 50 14.59 -4.62 20.86
C ARG A 50 13.90 -3.26 20.80
N TRP A 51 14.51 -2.25 21.41
CA TRP A 51 13.97 -0.89 21.44
C TRP A 51 14.23 -0.05 20.19
N ARG A 52 15.08 -0.47 19.23
CA ARG A 52 15.23 0.24 17.94
C ARG A 52 13.93 0.24 17.15
N ASP A 53 13.36 -0.94 16.96
CA ASP A 53 12.16 -1.18 16.14
C ASP A 53 10.98 -1.70 16.98
N HIS A 54 10.86 -1.21 18.21
CA HIS A 54 9.83 -1.67 19.13
C HIS A 54 8.43 -1.38 18.59
N HIS A 55 7.68 -2.43 18.33
CA HIS A 55 6.37 -2.39 17.67
C HIS A 55 5.34 -1.48 18.37
N ARG A 56 5.34 -1.42 19.71
CA ARG A 56 4.48 -0.50 20.51
C ARG A 56 5.03 0.91 20.72
N PHE A 57 6.23 1.25 20.20
CA PHE A 57 6.85 2.54 20.48
C PHE A 57 5.97 3.73 20.07
N ILE A 58 5.25 3.63 18.94
CA ILE A 58 4.33 4.69 18.50
C ILE A 58 3.19 4.89 19.50
N GLN A 59 2.61 3.81 20.03
CA GLN A 59 1.57 3.87 21.06
C GLN A 59 2.14 4.49 22.34
N LEU A 60 3.25 3.97 22.85
CA LEU A 60 3.91 4.46 24.06
C LEU A 60 4.30 5.93 23.95
N LYS A 61 4.81 6.36 22.79
CA LYS A 61 5.14 7.77 22.50
C LYS A 61 3.91 8.68 22.58
N ARG A 62 2.71 8.19 22.27
CA ARG A 62 1.45 8.96 22.46
C ARG A 62 1.09 9.08 23.94
N PHE A 63 1.21 7.99 24.72
CA PHE A 63 1.01 8.04 26.18
C PHE A 63 2.00 8.99 26.85
N ASN A 64 3.26 8.97 26.39
CA ASN A 64 4.33 9.85 26.86
C ASN A 64 4.05 11.35 26.71
N ARG A 65 3.11 11.75 25.83
CA ARG A 65 2.71 13.16 25.69
C ARG A 65 1.87 13.66 26.87
N LYS A 66 1.15 12.75 27.54
CA LYS A 66 0.28 13.08 28.67
C LYS A 66 0.98 12.79 29.99
N ASN A 67 1.59 11.61 30.10
CA ASN A 67 2.30 11.17 31.29
C ASN A 67 3.70 10.72 30.86
N PRO A 68 4.79 11.33 31.37
CA PRO A 68 6.14 10.87 31.09
C PRO A 68 6.30 9.39 31.44
N LEU A 69 6.87 8.62 30.52
CA LEU A 69 7.11 7.20 30.66
C LEU A 69 8.60 6.92 30.84
N SER A 70 8.90 5.92 31.67
CA SER A 70 10.25 5.39 31.87
C SER A 70 10.29 3.90 31.54
N ILE A 71 11.46 3.44 31.09
CA ILE A 71 11.77 2.03 30.82
C ILE A 71 12.72 1.58 31.92
N SER A 72 12.23 0.78 32.86
CA SER A 72 13.05 0.09 33.86
C SER A 72 13.33 -1.35 33.42
N TRP A 73 14.42 -1.97 33.86
CA TRP A 73 14.71 -3.36 33.46
C TRP A 73 15.38 -4.19 34.54
N LEU A 74 15.08 -5.49 34.51
CA LEU A 74 15.72 -6.55 35.29
C LEU A 74 16.61 -7.36 34.33
N THR A 75 17.92 -7.33 34.56
CA THR A 75 18.86 -8.15 33.79
C THR A 75 18.66 -9.63 34.11
N CYS A 76 18.60 -10.47 33.08
CA CYS A 76 18.37 -11.92 33.21
C CYS A 76 19.41 -12.71 32.41
N SER A 77 19.49 -14.02 32.65
CA SER A 77 20.18 -14.93 31.75
C SER A 77 19.50 -14.93 30.38
N ASN A 78 20.27 -15.11 29.30
CA ASN A 78 19.74 -15.17 27.94
C ASN A 78 19.14 -16.56 27.61
N ASP A 79 18.42 -17.15 28.57
CA ASP A 79 17.67 -18.39 28.39
C ASP A 79 16.22 -18.06 28.00
N ILE A 80 15.79 -18.55 26.84
CA ILE A 80 14.49 -18.20 26.23
C ILE A 80 13.33 -18.63 27.13
N ASN A 81 13.41 -19.84 27.70
CA ASN A 81 12.36 -20.38 28.55
C ASN A 81 12.21 -19.57 29.84
N THR A 82 13.34 -19.22 30.47
CA THR A 82 13.36 -18.35 31.65
C THR A 82 12.77 -16.97 31.36
N LEU A 83 13.15 -16.34 30.25
CA LEU A 83 12.63 -15.03 29.86
C LEU A 83 11.11 -15.07 29.60
N SER A 84 10.62 -16.07 28.87
CA SER A 84 9.18 -16.24 28.61
C SER A 84 8.39 -16.48 29.89
N ASN A 85 8.90 -17.33 30.78
CA ASN A 85 8.24 -17.62 32.04
C ASN A 85 8.17 -16.38 32.94
N LEU A 86 9.27 -15.64 33.07
CA LEU A 86 9.31 -14.41 33.87
C LEU A 86 8.38 -13.33 33.30
N GLU A 87 8.39 -13.11 31.99
CA GLU A 87 7.48 -12.17 31.33
C GLU A 87 6.02 -12.50 31.64
N ASN A 88 5.62 -13.76 31.47
CA ASN A 88 4.26 -14.21 31.74
C ASN A 88 3.87 -14.02 33.21
N GLU A 89 4.76 -14.36 34.14
CA GLU A 89 4.49 -14.18 35.57
C GLU A 89 4.34 -12.70 35.95
N PHE A 90 5.21 -11.81 35.44
CA PHE A 90 5.08 -10.38 35.69
C PHE A 90 3.84 -9.76 35.02
N ILE A 91 3.48 -10.21 33.81
CA ILE A 91 2.24 -9.77 33.15
C ILE A 91 1.01 -10.20 33.97
N LYS A 92 0.99 -11.44 34.49
CA LYS A 92 -0.10 -11.91 35.36
C LYS A 92 -0.18 -11.11 36.67
N LEU A 93 0.97 -10.82 37.27
CA LEU A 93 1.07 -10.09 38.53
C LEU A 93 0.60 -8.64 38.40
N TYR A 94 1.13 -7.91 37.42
CA TYR A 94 0.91 -6.46 37.29
C TYR A 94 -0.24 -6.07 36.37
N LYS A 95 -0.73 -7.01 35.54
CA LYS A 95 -1.83 -6.80 34.57
C LYS A 95 -1.69 -5.51 33.76
N PRO A 96 -0.53 -5.26 33.13
CA PRO A 96 -0.29 -4.02 32.38
C PRO A 96 -1.30 -3.87 31.22
N PRO A 97 -1.91 -2.68 31.05
CA PRO A 97 -3.00 -2.48 30.10
C PRO A 97 -2.58 -2.69 28.65
N LEU A 98 -1.32 -2.42 28.27
CA LEU A 98 -0.92 -2.56 26.88
C LEU A 98 -0.62 -4.01 26.48
N ASN A 99 -0.24 -4.90 27.39
CA ASN A 99 0.06 -6.29 27.04
C ASN A 99 -1.15 -7.03 26.44
N TRP A 100 -2.36 -6.64 26.84
CA TRP A 100 -3.63 -7.24 26.38
C TRP A 100 -4.34 -6.41 25.30
N SER A 101 -3.73 -5.31 24.85
CA SER A 101 -4.33 -4.41 23.85
C SER A 101 -3.80 -4.69 22.45
N LYS A 102 -4.64 -4.57 21.41
CA LYS A 102 -4.17 -4.64 20.02
C LYS A 102 -3.12 -3.55 19.75
N VAL A 103 -2.07 -3.92 19.02
CA VAL A 103 -1.07 -2.96 18.53
C VAL A 103 -1.73 -2.16 17.41
N VAL A 104 -2.14 -0.93 17.74
CA VAL A 104 -2.67 0.03 16.76
C VAL A 104 -1.50 0.55 15.95
N THR A 105 -1.14 -0.17 14.90
CA THR A 105 -0.41 0.42 13.79
C THR A 105 -1.31 1.50 13.17
N PRO A 106 -0.80 2.70 12.88
CA PRO A 106 -1.56 3.63 12.07
C PRO A 106 -1.71 3.01 10.69
N VAL A 107 -2.81 2.30 10.45
CA VAL A 107 -3.23 1.90 9.11
C VAL A 107 -3.25 3.19 8.32
N ARG A 108 -2.30 3.35 7.39
CA ARG A 108 -2.32 4.49 6.48
C ARG A 108 -3.63 4.36 5.74
N LYS A 109 -4.58 5.26 6.01
CA LYS A 109 -5.89 5.22 5.37
C LYS A 109 -5.66 5.27 3.86
N ILE A 110 -5.82 4.12 3.22
CA ILE A 110 -5.64 3.96 1.80
C ILE A 110 -6.74 4.81 1.14
N THR A 111 -6.34 5.66 0.20
CA THR A 111 -7.27 6.48 -0.57
C THR A 111 -7.45 5.79 -1.92
N PRO A 112 -8.67 5.34 -2.26
CA PRO A 112 -8.96 4.79 -3.58
C PRO A 112 -8.45 5.72 -4.68
N VAL A 113 -7.93 5.15 -5.77
CA VAL A 113 -7.30 5.90 -6.87
C VAL A 113 -8.30 6.88 -7.50
N GLU A 114 -9.56 6.48 -7.58
CA GLU A 114 -10.74 7.24 -8.01
C GLU A 114 -10.95 8.48 -7.14
N THR A 115 -10.91 8.28 -5.82
CA THR A 115 -11.08 9.36 -4.84
C THR A 115 -9.89 10.32 -4.89
N ALA A 116 -8.67 9.80 -5.06
CA ALA A 116 -7.48 10.63 -5.22
C ALA A 116 -7.55 11.46 -6.52
N LEU A 117 -8.04 10.86 -7.60
CA LEU A 117 -8.22 11.51 -8.90
C LEU A 117 -9.26 12.63 -8.80
N GLN A 118 -10.46 12.32 -8.33
CA GLN A 118 -11.52 13.31 -8.12
C GLN A 118 -11.06 14.46 -7.22
N GLN A 119 -10.37 14.16 -6.12
CA GLN A 119 -9.84 15.19 -5.24
C GLN A 119 -8.76 16.04 -5.92
N SER A 120 -7.92 15.45 -6.77
CA SER A 120 -6.93 16.21 -7.54
C SER A 120 -7.62 17.14 -8.55
N LEU A 121 -8.57 16.63 -9.32
CA LEU A 121 -9.35 17.37 -10.31
C LEU A 121 -10.19 18.48 -9.66
N GLN A 122 -10.83 18.23 -8.52
CA GLN A 122 -11.54 19.26 -7.75
C GLN A 122 -10.64 20.41 -7.30
N GLN A 123 -9.37 20.13 -6.96
CA GLN A 123 -8.41 21.18 -6.62
C GLN A 123 -7.98 21.95 -7.86
N LEU A 124 -7.78 21.26 -8.99
CA LEU A 124 -7.42 21.91 -10.27
C LEU A 124 -8.54 22.80 -10.79
N ALA A 125 -9.80 22.35 -10.74
CA ALA A 125 -10.97 23.15 -11.12
C ALA A 125 -11.07 24.45 -10.32
N LYS A 126 -10.76 24.41 -9.01
CA LYS A 126 -10.71 25.62 -8.13
C LYS A 126 -9.59 26.59 -8.49
N LEU A 127 -8.59 26.15 -9.24
CA LEU A 127 -7.44 26.96 -9.68
C LEU A 127 -7.63 27.49 -11.11
N ASN A 128 -8.88 27.58 -11.59
CA ASN A 128 -9.25 28.02 -12.93
C ASN A 128 -8.59 27.19 -14.05
N THR A 129 -8.37 25.90 -13.78
CA THR A 129 -7.94 24.98 -14.83
C THR A 129 -9.09 24.74 -15.80
N VAL A 130 -8.79 24.73 -17.09
CA VAL A 130 -9.73 24.54 -18.20
C VAL A 130 -9.42 23.22 -18.88
N VAL A 131 -10.45 22.50 -19.31
CA VAL A 131 -10.31 21.37 -20.23
C VAL A 131 -10.12 21.94 -21.62
N PHE A 132 -8.91 21.81 -22.14
CA PHE A 132 -8.55 22.32 -23.46
C PHE A 132 -9.10 21.42 -24.57
N GLY A 133 -9.02 20.11 -24.38
CA GLY A 133 -9.58 19.11 -25.30
C GLY A 133 -9.21 17.69 -24.90
N PHE A 134 -9.63 16.75 -25.71
CA PHE A 134 -9.31 15.33 -25.59
C PHE A 134 -8.79 14.80 -26.92
N ASP A 135 -7.76 13.97 -26.86
CA ASP A 135 -7.23 13.27 -28.02
C ASP A 135 -7.49 11.76 -27.83
N PRO A 136 -8.49 11.18 -28.52
CA PRO A 136 -8.82 9.76 -28.44
C PRO A 136 -7.83 8.86 -29.19
N ILE A 137 -7.05 9.39 -30.13
CA ILE A 137 -6.22 8.61 -31.06
C ILE A 137 -4.84 9.26 -31.18
N ALA A 138 -3.94 8.89 -30.29
CA ALA A 138 -2.56 9.38 -30.31
C ALA A 138 -1.55 8.32 -30.77
N GLY A 139 -1.88 7.47 -31.75
CA GLY A 139 -0.93 6.48 -32.31
C GLY A 139 -0.36 5.52 -31.26
N GLU A 140 0.94 5.62 -30.95
CA GLU A 140 1.62 4.84 -29.89
C GLU A 140 1.37 5.37 -28.47
N LYS A 141 0.73 6.53 -28.31
CA LYS A 141 0.48 7.18 -27.01
C LYS A 141 -0.93 6.88 -26.51
N PRO A 142 -1.14 6.84 -25.18
CA PRO A 142 -2.46 6.66 -24.60
C PRO A 142 -3.39 7.84 -24.94
N PRO A 143 -4.72 7.62 -25.01
CA PRO A 143 -5.71 8.70 -25.07
C PRO A 143 -5.44 9.75 -23.99
N THR A 144 -5.51 11.03 -24.34
CA THR A 144 -5.02 12.11 -23.47
C THR A 144 -6.05 13.22 -23.31
N ILE A 145 -6.35 13.56 -22.06
CA ILE A 145 -7.09 14.77 -21.69
C ILE A 145 -6.09 15.89 -21.45
N TYR A 146 -6.25 17.01 -22.13
CA TYR A 146 -5.43 18.20 -21.96
C TYR A 146 -6.12 19.19 -21.05
N LEU A 147 -5.47 19.47 -19.92
CA LEU A 147 -5.88 20.49 -18.96
C LEU A 147 -4.89 21.66 -19.03
N GLU A 148 -5.41 22.88 -19.03
CA GLU A 148 -4.59 24.08 -19.06
C GLU A 148 -4.91 24.99 -17.88
N TYR A 149 -3.89 25.59 -17.27
CA TYR A 149 -4.07 26.56 -16.21
C TYR A 149 -3.47 27.92 -16.57
N PRO A 150 -4.10 29.03 -16.14
CA PRO A 150 -3.71 30.35 -16.60
C PRO A 150 -2.39 30.82 -15.99
N VAL A 151 -1.54 31.40 -16.84
CA VAL A 151 -0.37 32.19 -16.46
C VAL A 151 -0.44 33.59 -17.06
N TYR A 152 0.16 34.56 -16.37
CA TYR A 152 0.16 35.99 -16.73
C TYR A 152 1.58 36.54 -16.57
N GLY A 153 2.35 36.57 -17.67
CA GLY A 153 3.78 36.82 -17.62
C GLY A 153 4.46 35.87 -16.62
N ARG A 154 5.18 36.42 -15.63
CA ARG A 154 5.90 35.62 -14.61
C ARG A 154 5.05 35.21 -13.40
N ARG A 155 3.74 35.45 -13.41
CA ARG A 155 2.82 35.13 -12.31
C ARG A 155 1.80 34.11 -12.77
N GLY A 156 1.35 33.26 -11.86
CA GLY A 156 0.35 32.23 -12.15
C GLY A 156 0.05 31.37 -10.93
N VAL A 157 -0.78 30.35 -11.13
CA VAL A 157 -1.24 29.44 -10.06
C VAL A 157 -0.34 28.21 -9.86
N SER A 158 0.81 28.14 -10.54
CA SER A 158 1.68 26.95 -10.54
C SER A 158 2.19 26.56 -9.13
N GLY A 159 2.42 27.52 -8.24
CA GLY A 159 2.76 27.24 -6.83
C GLY A 159 1.64 26.51 -6.09
N SER A 160 0.39 26.94 -6.31
CA SER A 160 -0.82 26.32 -5.74
C SER A 160 -1.07 24.94 -6.34
N ILE A 161 -0.93 24.79 -7.66
CA ILE A 161 -1.03 23.49 -8.36
C ILE A 161 0.00 22.51 -7.80
N ARG A 162 1.27 22.90 -7.74
CA ARG A 162 2.34 22.06 -7.19
C ARG A 162 2.04 21.64 -5.75
N THR A 163 1.49 22.54 -4.94
CA THR A 163 1.11 22.23 -3.55
C THR A 163 -0.06 21.25 -3.50
N ALA A 164 -1.10 21.46 -4.31
CA ALA A 164 -2.26 20.59 -4.41
C ALA A 164 -1.85 19.17 -4.84
N LEU A 165 -1.14 19.04 -5.96
CA LEU A 165 -0.73 17.75 -6.52
C LEU A 165 0.26 17.01 -5.62
N ARG A 166 1.21 17.71 -4.98
CA ARG A 166 2.10 17.08 -3.97
C ARG A 166 1.32 16.58 -2.74
N ASN A 167 0.26 17.27 -2.33
CA ASN A 167 -0.58 16.81 -1.24
C ASN A 167 -1.40 15.58 -1.64
N ILE A 168 -1.81 15.45 -2.90
CA ILE A 168 -2.39 14.21 -3.44
C ILE A 168 -1.36 13.08 -3.41
N ASN A 169 -0.13 13.32 -3.88
CA ASN A 169 0.92 12.29 -3.92
C ASN A 169 1.33 11.74 -2.54
N LYS A 170 1.17 12.54 -1.47
CA LYS A 170 1.41 12.10 -0.08
C LYS A 170 0.37 11.11 0.43
N LYS A 171 -0.80 11.00 -0.22
CA LYS A 171 -1.84 10.03 0.16
C LYS A 171 -1.37 8.62 -0.21
N ALA A 172 -1.80 7.65 0.60
CA ALA A 172 -1.60 6.23 0.31
C ALA A 172 -2.56 5.80 -0.81
N SER A 173 -2.22 6.16 -2.04
CA SER A 173 -2.94 5.87 -3.28
C SER A 173 -1.93 5.58 -4.39
N SER A 174 -2.31 4.76 -5.36
CA SER A 174 -1.53 4.45 -6.57
C SER A 174 -1.47 5.64 -7.52
N LEU A 175 -2.44 6.56 -7.47
CA LEU A 175 -2.40 7.78 -8.28
C LEU A 175 -1.19 8.64 -7.89
N LYS A 176 -0.36 8.99 -8.88
CA LYS A 176 0.77 9.89 -8.72
C LYS A 176 0.80 10.89 -9.88
N TRP A 177 0.76 12.17 -9.52
CA TRP A 177 1.05 13.25 -10.44
C TRP A 177 2.56 13.44 -10.56
N LYS A 178 3.09 13.42 -11.77
CA LYS A 178 4.51 13.57 -12.07
C LYS A 178 4.76 14.94 -12.72
N GLU A 179 5.63 15.74 -12.13
CA GLU A 179 6.13 16.99 -12.74
C GLU A 179 7.20 16.60 -13.77
N TYR A 180 6.86 16.62 -15.06
CA TYR A 180 7.78 16.16 -16.12
C TYR A 180 8.59 17.30 -16.74
N ASN A 181 8.14 18.54 -16.62
CA ASN A 181 8.85 19.72 -17.07
C ASN A 181 8.61 20.91 -16.13
N THR A 182 9.54 21.86 -16.09
CA THR A 182 9.37 23.12 -15.38
C THR A 182 10.08 24.22 -16.14
N GLU A 183 9.36 25.28 -16.46
CA GLU A 183 9.96 26.44 -17.12
C GLU A 183 11.07 27.08 -16.27
N PRO A 184 12.06 27.73 -16.91
CA PRO A 184 13.09 28.45 -16.18
C PRO A 184 12.50 29.58 -15.32
N LYS A 185 13.25 29.95 -14.27
CA LYS A 185 12.85 31.05 -13.36
C LYS A 185 12.62 32.38 -14.09
N SER A 186 13.31 32.60 -15.21
CA SER A 186 13.14 33.79 -16.06
C SER A 186 11.74 33.91 -16.66
N LEU A 187 11.02 32.79 -16.83
CA LEU A 187 9.68 32.72 -17.39
C LEU A 187 8.58 32.59 -16.32
N GLY A 188 8.91 32.22 -15.09
CA GLY A 188 7.95 32.16 -13.97
C GLY A 188 7.95 30.84 -13.20
N LYS A 189 8.71 29.84 -13.66
CA LYS A 189 8.84 28.52 -13.02
C LYS A 189 7.53 27.73 -12.98
N PHE A 190 6.82 27.72 -14.11
CA PHE A 190 5.58 26.99 -14.29
C PHE A 190 5.87 25.50 -14.55
N GLY A 191 5.21 24.62 -13.79
CA GLY A 191 5.38 23.17 -13.89
C GLY A 191 4.35 22.52 -14.82
N TYR A 192 4.80 21.54 -15.59
CA TYR A 192 3.97 20.66 -16.39
C TYR A 192 3.81 19.33 -15.65
N TRP A 193 2.59 18.81 -15.63
CA TRP A 193 2.25 17.64 -14.83
C TRP A 193 1.49 16.62 -15.66
N GLU A 194 1.72 15.35 -15.37
CA GLU A 194 0.96 14.25 -15.95
C GLU A 194 0.53 13.27 -14.86
N THR A 195 -0.60 12.59 -15.09
CA THR A 195 -0.99 11.37 -14.37
C THR A 195 -1.69 10.45 -15.36
N GLU A 196 -1.82 9.17 -15.00
CA GLU A 196 -2.57 8.19 -15.78
C GLU A 196 -3.64 7.54 -14.89
N TYR A 197 -4.81 7.27 -15.47
CA TYR A 197 -5.90 6.54 -14.84
C TYR A 197 -6.62 5.70 -15.89
N ASN A 198 -6.75 4.38 -15.65
CA ASN A 198 -7.39 3.42 -16.56
C ASN A 198 -6.93 3.54 -18.03
N GLY A 199 -5.63 3.74 -18.25
CA GLY A 199 -5.05 3.88 -19.60
C GLY A 199 -5.30 5.24 -20.26
N ILE A 200 -5.95 6.18 -19.59
CA ILE A 200 -6.14 7.57 -20.04
C ILE A 200 -5.13 8.45 -19.33
N ARG A 201 -4.34 9.19 -20.11
CA ARG A 201 -3.42 10.19 -19.59
C ARG A 201 -4.14 11.51 -19.38
N ILE A 202 -3.80 12.20 -18.30
CA ILE A 202 -4.23 13.57 -18.02
C ILE A 202 -2.97 14.43 -17.98
N ASP A 203 -2.86 15.32 -18.96
CA ASP A 203 -1.78 16.30 -19.07
C ASP A 203 -2.25 17.65 -18.53
N LEU A 204 -1.39 18.32 -17.76
CA LEU A 204 -1.66 19.64 -17.17
C LEU A 204 -0.52 20.59 -17.48
N SER A 205 -0.80 21.63 -18.26
CA SER A 205 0.19 22.59 -18.74
C SER A 205 -0.20 24.05 -18.42
N PRO A 206 0.78 24.95 -18.24
CA PRO A 206 0.52 26.39 -18.18
C PRO A 206 0.21 26.95 -19.55
N VAL A 207 -0.71 27.91 -19.63
CA VAL A 207 -0.99 28.65 -20.86
C VAL A 207 -1.14 30.15 -20.61
N GLU A 208 -0.49 30.96 -21.44
CA GLU A 208 -0.64 32.41 -21.41
C GLU A 208 -1.84 32.84 -22.25
N GLY A 209 -2.60 33.82 -21.76
CA GLY A 209 -3.75 34.35 -22.51
C GLY A 209 -5.00 33.46 -22.46
N LEU A 210 -5.08 32.49 -21.55
CA LEU A 210 -6.29 31.65 -21.36
C LEU A 210 -7.58 32.48 -21.28
N VAL A 211 -7.52 33.63 -20.60
CA VAL A 211 -8.67 34.56 -20.46
C VAL A 211 -9.24 35.01 -21.79
N ASN A 212 -8.40 35.14 -22.83
CA ASN A 212 -8.82 35.59 -24.15
C ASN A 212 -9.66 34.53 -24.86
N ILE A 213 -9.49 33.26 -24.53
CA ILE A 213 -10.24 32.13 -25.08
C ILE A 213 -11.38 31.66 -24.16
N MET A 214 -11.56 32.30 -23.00
CA MET A 214 -12.65 31.95 -22.06
C MET A 214 -14.03 32.47 -22.51
N GLN A 215 -14.15 33.26 -23.58
CA GLN A 215 -15.45 33.70 -24.08
C GLN A 215 -16.15 32.58 -24.85
N GLY A 216 -17.33 32.15 -24.39
CA GLY A 216 -18.11 31.09 -25.04
C GLY A 216 -17.77 29.66 -24.58
N VAL A 217 -17.02 29.52 -23.49
CA VAL A 217 -16.69 28.23 -22.88
C VAL A 217 -17.94 27.49 -22.40
N THR A 218 -17.86 26.17 -22.45
CA THR A 218 -18.90 25.28 -21.93
C THR A 218 -18.47 24.70 -20.58
N ARG A 219 -19.39 23.97 -19.93
CA ARG A 219 -19.04 23.14 -18.77
C ARG A 219 -19.09 21.68 -19.18
N ARG A 220 -18.07 20.94 -18.75
CA ARG A 220 -17.91 19.51 -19.03
C ARG A 220 -17.46 18.79 -17.78
N THR A 221 -17.80 17.51 -17.72
CA THR A 221 -17.47 16.66 -16.58
C THR A 221 -16.26 15.80 -16.95
N VAL A 222 -15.29 15.73 -16.06
CA VAL A 222 -14.15 14.81 -16.15
C VAL A 222 -14.05 14.05 -14.83
N ALA A 223 -14.21 12.72 -14.87
CA ALA A 223 -14.25 11.86 -13.70
C ALA A 223 -15.27 12.30 -12.63
N GLY A 224 -16.44 12.78 -13.06
CA GLY A 224 -17.46 13.32 -12.16
C GLY A 224 -17.15 14.71 -11.56
N VAL A 225 -16.13 15.41 -12.05
CA VAL A 225 -15.79 16.79 -11.64
C VAL A 225 -16.10 17.76 -12.77
N GLU A 226 -16.87 18.81 -12.48
CA GLU A 226 -17.21 19.85 -13.46
C GLU A 226 -16.03 20.82 -13.68
N PHE A 227 -15.66 21.00 -14.95
CA PHE A 227 -14.67 21.96 -15.42
C PHE A 227 -15.28 22.92 -16.42
N ILE A 228 -14.62 24.08 -16.56
CA ILE A 228 -14.77 24.91 -17.75
C ILE A 228 -14.03 24.21 -18.89
N ALA A 229 -14.62 24.15 -20.09
CA ALA A 229 -14.06 23.47 -21.25
C ALA A 229 -14.23 24.29 -22.53
N LEU A 230 -13.27 24.17 -23.44
CA LEU A 230 -13.42 24.73 -24.79
C LEU A 230 -14.48 23.97 -25.58
N SER A 231 -15.28 24.69 -26.35
CA SER A 231 -16.24 24.11 -27.29
C SER A 231 -15.55 23.66 -28.59
N ALA A 232 -16.21 22.79 -29.37
CA ALA A 232 -15.72 22.36 -30.68
C ALA A 232 -15.37 23.54 -31.59
N SER A 233 -16.23 24.57 -31.66
CA SER A 233 -15.99 25.75 -32.49
C SER A 233 -14.80 26.60 -32.03
N GLN A 234 -14.52 26.63 -30.71
CA GLN A 234 -13.33 27.30 -30.19
C GLN A 234 -12.05 26.55 -30.54
N ILE A 235 -12.04 25.23 -30.40
CA ILE A 235 -10.89 24.39 -30.78
C ILE A 235 -10.63 24.51 -32.29
N GLU A 236 -11.66 24.44 -33.13
CA GLU A 236 -11.54 24.64 -34.58
C GLU A 236 -10.96 26.02 -34.92
N ALA A 237 -11.41 27.08 -34.24
CA ALA A 237 -10.90 28.43 -34.44
C ALA A 237 -9.40 28.53 -34.06
N ILE A 238 -9.00 27.91 -32.95
CA ILE A 238 -7.60 27.86 -32.50
C ILE A 238 -6.75 27.13 -33.53
N ILE A 239 -7.14 25.92 -33.93
CA ILE A 239 -6.45 25.10 -34.94
C ILE A 239 -6.31 25.88 -36.26
N LYS A 240 -7.34 26.60 -36.69
CA LYS A 240 -7.30 27.40 -37.91
C LYS A 240 -6.35 28.59 -37.80
N SER A 241 -6.24 29.19 -36.62
CA SER A 241 -5.36 30.33 -36.35
C SER A 241 -3.88 29.95 -36.17
N ALA A 242 -3.60 28.71 -35.79
CA ALA A 242 -2.26 28.18 -35.53
C ALA A 242 -2.08 26.81 -36.22
N PRO A 243 -1.71 26.76 -37.52
CA PRO A 243 -1.64 25.51 -38.27
C PRO A 243 -0.71 24.45 -37.67
N ASN A 244 0.40 24.88 -37.08
CA ASN A 244 1.38 24.01 -36.40
C ASN A 244 0.74 23.23 -35.23
N PHE A 245 -0.33 23.77 -34.63
CA PHE A 245 -1.06 23.13 -33.54
C PHE A 245 -1.70 21.80 -33.97
N LYS A 246 -2.09 21.70 -35.24
CA LYS A 246 -2.64 20.46 -35.81
C LYS A 246 -1.58 19.37 -35.99
N GLU A 247 -0.32 19.75 -36.14
CA GLU A 247 0.80 18.80 -36.22
C GLU A 247 1.12 18.21 -34.86
N ASP A 248 1.06 19.04 -33.81
CA ASP A 248 1.33 18.62 -32.43
C ASP A 248 0.18 17.81 -31.81
N TYR A 249 -1.07 18.09 -32.22
CA TYR A 249 -2.29 17.47 -31.68
C TYR A 249 -3.27 17.06 -32.80
N PRO A 250 -2.94 16.03 -33.59
CA PRO A 250 -3.70 15.68 -34.80
C PRO A 250 -5.10 15.14 -34.51
N GLY A 251 -5.33 14.56 -33.32
CA GLY A 251 -6.60 14.00 -32.88
C GLY A 251 -7.39 14.86 -31.91
N LEU A 252 -6.95 16.09 -31.62
CA LEU A 252 -7.59 16.91 -30.60
C LEU A 252 -9.02 17.32 -30.97
N GLU A 253 -9.95 16.96 -30.11
CA GLU A 253 -11.37 17.31 -30.20
C GLU A 253 -11.89 17.90 -28.88
N ALA A 254 -13.07 18.50 -28.94
CA ALA A 254 -13.75 18.99 -27.75
C ALA A 254 -14.26 17.82 -26.93
N VAL A 255 -14.20 17.96 -25.60
CA VAL A 255 -14.78 16.98 -24.70
C VAL A 255 -16.30 17.14 -24.73
N GLU A 256 -17.01 16.21 -25.37
CA GLU A 256 -18.49 16.22 -25.41
C GLU A 256 -19.10 15.34 -24.31
N GLU A 257 -18.51 14.18 -24.05
CA GLU A 257 -18.90 13.25 -22.98
C GLU A 257 -17.77 13.12 -21.94
N ASP A 258 -18.07 12.63 -20.72
CA ASP A 258 -17.04 12.41 -19.70
C ASP A 258 -16.12 11.27 -20.16
N PRO A 259 -14.84 11.53 -20.48
CA PRO A 259 -13.91 10.52 -20.99
C PRO A 259 -13.50 9.51 -19.91
N ILE A 260 -13.77 9.82 -18.64
CA ILE A 260 -13.51 8.94 -17.49
C ILE A 260 -14.82 8.76 -16.72
N PRO A 261 -15.82 8.06 -17.30
CA PRO A 261 -17.10 7.89 -16.63
C PRO A 261 -16.87 7.07 -15.36
N MET A 262 -17.09 7.70 -14.22
CA MET A 262 -16.98 7.02 -12.94
C MET A 262 -18.24 6.17 -12.77
N GLU A 263 -18.12 4.85 -12.95
CA GLU A 263 -19.14 3.93 -12.47
C GLU A 263 -19.19 4.05 -10.95
N PHE A 264 -20.15 4.82 -10.46
CA PHE A 264 -20.51 4.75 -9.05
C PHE A 264 -20.97 3.32 -8.80
N ALA A 265 -20.12 2.51 -8.16
CA ALA A 265 -20.49 1.24 -7.60
C ALA A 265 -21.70 1.47 -6.67
N SER A 266 -22.90 1.29 -7.23
CA SER A 266 -24.23 1.48 -6.64
C SER A 266 -24.46 2.78 -5.85
N LYS A 267 -25.47 3.55 -6.26
CA LYS A 267 -26.12 4.63 -5.50
C LYS A 267 -26.86 4.10 -4.25
N SER A 268 -26.22 3.26 -3.43
CA SER A 268 -26.72 2.85 -2.11
C SER A 268 -25.89 3.51 -1.01
N GLN A 269 -25.74 4.84 -1.04
CA GLN A 269 -25.36 5.65 0.13
C GLN A 269 -25.30 7.14 -0.23
N LEU A 270 -26.44 7.69 -0.63
CA LEU A 270 -26.69 9.12 -0.50
C LEU A 270 -28.10 9.26 0.05
N CYS A 271 -28.21 9.31 1.38
CA CYS A 271 -29.01 10.26 2.13
C CYS A 271 -28.86 10.06 3.65
N ASN A 272 -28.47 11.16 4.30
CA ASN A 272 -28.74 11.55 5.68
C ASN A 272 -28.03 10.82 6.84
N GLY A 273 -26.90 11.40 7.25
CA GLY A 273 -26.31 11.25 8.57
C GLY A 273 -24.87 11.74 8.55
N ASN A 274 -24.45 12.48 9.57
CA ASN A 274 -23.11 13.06 9.76
C ASN A 274 -21.99 12.02 9.96
N ASN A 275 -22.04 10.87 9.29
CA ASN A 275 -21.00 9.87 9.30
C ASN A 275 -20.34 9.83 7.93
N LYS A 276 -19.04 10.12 7.92
CA LYS A 276 -18.12 9.88 6.81
C LYS A 276 -18.47 8.50 6.23
N SER A 277 -18.77 8.42 4.94
CA SER A 277 -18.77 7.18 4.18
C SER A 277 -17.34 6.64 4.20
N VAL A 278 -17.07 5.86 5.22
CA VAL A 278 -15.90 5.02 5.33
C VAL A 278 -16.30 3.78 4.53
N ILE A 279 -15.74 3.64 3.32
CA ILE A 279 -15.46 2.29 2.86
C ILE A 279 -14.44 1.78 3.87
N GLU A 280 -14.91 1.02 4.87
CA GLU A 280 -14.03 0.22 5.70
C GLU A 280 -13.46 -0.81 4.74
N ILE A 281 -12.36 -0.44 4.08
CA ILE A 281 -11.41 -1.43 3.60
C ILE A 281 -11.09 -2.21 4.86
N GLU A 282 -11.57 -3.46 4.97
CA GLU A 282 -11.15 -4.35 6.04
C GLU A 282 -9.64 -4.23 6.11
N PRO A 283 -9.08 -3.66 7.18
CA PRO A 283 -7.65 -3.59 7.31
C PRO A 283 -7.22 -5.05 7.36
N TRP A 284 -6.59 -5.55 6.31
CA TRP A 284 -5.91 -6.84 6.38
C TRP A 284 -5.02 -6.73 7.61
N GLU A 285 -5.36 -7.50 8.65
CA GLU A 285 -4.66 -7.46 9.93
C GLU A 285 -3.25 -7.97 9.64
N GLU A 286 -2.32 -7.05 9.34
CA GLU A 286 -0.89 -7.31 9.24
C GLU A 286 -0.54 -8.25 10.39
N LEU A 287 0.10 -9.39 10.08
CA LEU A 287 0.51 -10.35 11.10
C LEU A 287 1.17 -9.59 12.26
N GLU A 288 0.72 -9.89 13.48
CA GLU A 288 1.29 -9.22 14.65
C GLU A 288 2.81 -9.45 14.67
N PRO A 289 3.61 -8.38 14.82
CA PRO A 289 5.07 -8.49 14.87
C PRO A 289 5.51 -9.53 15.88
N MET A 290 6.19 -10.57 15.41
CA MET A 290 6.86 -11.52 16.30
C MET A 290 8.12 -10.90 16.88
N ALA A 291 8.43 -11.23 18.13
CA ALA A 291 9.74 -10.95 18.67
C ALA A 291 10.79 -11.82 17.98
N GLU A 292 12.02 -11.29 17.89
CA GLU A 292 13.14 -12.04 17.33
C GLU A 292 13.37 -13.31 18.15
N GLY A 293 13.32 -14.47 17.49
CA GLY A 293 13.42 -15.79 18.12
C GLY A 293 12.08 -16.43 18.55
N GLU A 294 10.94 -15.77 18.32
CA GLU A 294 9.63 -16.41 18.49
C GLU A 294 9.30 -17.30 17.28
N VAL A 295 8.51 -18.34 17.55
CA VAL A 295 8.08 -19.36 16.58
C VAL A 295 6.58 -19.24 16.36
N ARG A 296 6.13 -19.12 15.11
CA ARG A 296 4.72 -19.05 14.76
C ARG A 296 4.18 -20.45 14.58
N VAL A 297 3.31 -20.90 15.47
CA VAL A 297 2.60 -22.17 15.29
C VAL A 297 1.51 -21.99 14.24
N MET A 298 1.48 -22.85 13.22
CA MET A 298 0.49 -22.84 12.15
C MET A 298 0.12 -24.26 11.77
N ASN A 299 -1.06 -24.43 11.19
CA ASN A 299 -1.43 -25.65 10.46
C ASN A 299 -1.15 -25.46 8.96
N ARG A 300 -1.07 -26.52 8.18
CA ARG A 300 -0.90 -26.51 6.73
C ARG A 300 -1.77 -27.56 6.04
N GLN A 301 -2.24 -27.18 4.86
CA GLN A 301 -2.95 -28.06 3.93
C GLN A 301 -2.34 -27.91 2.53
N PHE A 302 -2.40 -28.98 1.73
CA PHE A 302 -1.87 -28.99 0.36
C PHE A 302 -3.00 -29.10 -0.64
N LEU A 303 -3.23 -28.03 -1.40
CA LEU A 303 -4.21 -28.02 -2.49
C LEU A 303 -3.55 -28.44 -3.80
N HIS A 304 -4.27 -29.19 -4.62
CA HIS A 304 -3.81 -29.58 -5.95
C HIS A 304 -4.70 -28.95 -7.02
N VAL A 305 -4.15 -27.98 -7.75
CA VAL A 305 -4.87 -27.18 -8.73
C VAL A 305 -4.19 -27.31 -10.08
N ASP A 306 -4.87 -27.95 -11.05
CA ASP A 306 -4.36 -28.18 -12.41
C ASP A 306 -2.94 -28.80 -12.43
N GLY A 307 -2.69 -29.75 -11.53
CA GLY A 307 -1.39 -30.41 -11.38
C GLY A 307 -0.31 -29.55 -10.68
N VAL A 308 -0.69 -28.44 -10.06
CA VAL A 308 0.17 -27.60 -9.22
C VAL A 308 -0.22 -27.75 -7.76
N GLU A 309 0.72 -28.15 -6.92
CA GLU A 309 0.56 -28.26 -5.47
C GLU A 309 0.76 -26.89 -4.80
N VAL A 310 -0.18 -26.45 -3.96
CA VAL A 310 -0.11 -25.19 -3.22
C VAL A 310 -0.23 -25.49 -1.72
N GLU A 311 0.85 -25.25 -0.98
CA GLU A 311 0.83 -25.31 0.48
C GLU A 311 0.20 -24.04 1.05
N ILE A 312 -0.88 -24.20 1.81
CA ILE A 312 -1.60 -23.14 2.48
C ILE A 312 -1.44 -23.32 3.98
N CYS A 313 -0.90 -22.31 4.64
CA CYS A 313 -0.72 -22.24 6.08
C CYS A 313 -1.89 -21.50 6.73
N THR A 314 -2.43 -22.02 7.81
CA THR A 314 -3.52 -21.42 8.58
C THR A 314 -3.01 -21.08 9.98
N ASP A 315 -3.25 -19.85 10.45
CA ASP A 315 -2.91 -19.47 11.82
C ASP A 315 -4.03 -19.78 12.82
N ASP A 316 -3.76 -19.54 14.10
CA ASP A 316 -4.69 -19.70 15.23
C ASP A 316 -5.97 -18.85 15.11
N LYS A 317 -5.96 -17.83 14.26
CA LYS A 317 -7.10 -16.95 13.97
C LYS A 317 -7.85 -17.36 12.70
N GLY A 318 -7.49 -18.48 12.07
CA GLY A 318 -8.12 -18.96 10.84
C GLY A 318 -7.74 -18.16 9.58
N ARG A 319 -6.63 -17.41 9.62
CA ARG A 319 -6.14 -16.64 8.46
C ARG A 319 -5.23 -17.51 7.60
N TYR A 320 -5.39 -17.39 6.29
CA TYR A 320 -4.69 -18.21 5.31
C TYR A 320 -3.50 -17.48 4.68
N PHE A 321 -2.39 -18.20 4.58
CA PHE A 321 -1.14 -17.73 4.04
C PHE A 321 -0.53 -18.76 3.10
N VAL A 322 0.33 -18.30 2.21
CA VAL A 322 1.18 -19.13 1.36
C VAL A 322 2.63 -18.75 1.66
N ARG A 323 3.50 -19.75 1.87
CA ARG A 323 4.93 -19.47 2.02
C ARG A 323 5.51 -18.96 0.71
N HIS A 324 6.41 -17.98 0.78
CA HIS A 324 7.09 -17.46 -0.41
C HIS A 324 7.80 -18.57 -1.22
N ASN A 325 8.25 -19.65 -0.56
CA ASN A 325 8.82 -20.84 -1.21
C ASN A 325 7.89 -21.44 -2.27
N VAL A 326 6.58 -21.48 -2.01
CA VAL A 326 5.58 -21.99 -2.96
C VAL A 326 5.48 -21.08 -4.16
N TYR A 327 5.36 -19.76 -3.92
CA TYR A 327 5.35 -18.76 -4.98
C TYR A 327 6.62 -18.85 -5.86
N TRP A 328 7.79 -18.95 -5.22
CA TRP A 328 9.07 -19.06 -5.91
C TRP A 328 9.21 -20.36 -6.70
N TRP A 329 8.71 -21.47 -6.17
CA TRP A 329 8.70 -22.75 -6.88
C TRP A 329 7.79 -22.72 -8.11
N ILE A 330 6.60 -22.13 -8.00
CA ILE A 330 5.65 -22.02 -9.11
C ILE A 330 6.24 -21.15 -10.23
N THR A 331 6.89 -20.04 -9.86
CA THR A 331 7.36 -19.02 -10.81
C THR A 331 8.76 -19.28 -11.35
N GLN A 332 9.66 -19.82 -10.53
CA GLN A 332 11.09 -20.00 -10.85
C GLN A 332 11.55 -21.47 -10.83
N GLY A 333 10.69 -22.41 -10.42
CA GLY A 333 11.06 -23.83 -10.32
C GLY A 333 11.96 -24.19 -9.13
N ASN A 334 12.33 -23.23 -8.28
CA ASN A 334 13.18 -23.46 -7.11
C ASN A 334 12.38 -23.40 -5.81
N LYS A 335 12.32 -24.51 -5.05
CA LYS A 335 11.59 -24.60 -3.77
C LYS A 335 12.28 -23.86 -2.62
N ASN A 336 13.59 -23.67 -2.68
CA ASN A 336 14.40 -23.12 -1.58
C ASN A 336 15.31 -22.00 -2.08
N PRO A 337 14.73 -20.83 -2.44
CA PRO A 337 15.56 -19.67 -2.78
C PRO A 337 16.42 -19.26 -1.58
N ASN A 338 17.63 -18.82 -1.86
CA ASN A 338 18.46 -18.19 -0.85
C ASN A 338 17.98 -16.75 -0.68
N ILE A 339 17.43 -16.44 0.50
CA ILE A 339 16.72 -15.19 0.76
C ILE A 339 17.57 -13.94 0.46
N GLU A 340 18.86 -13.99 0.81
CA GLU A 340 19.79 -12.87 0.62
C GLU A 340 20.28 -12.80 -0.82
N ARG A 341 20.81 -13.91 -1.35
CA ARG A 341 21.39 -14.00 -2.68
C ARG A 341 20.36 -13.74 -3.78
N ASP A 342 19.14 -14.23 -3.60
CA ASP A 342 18.04 -14.07 -4.57
C ASP A 342 17.22 -12.80 -4.30
N CYS A 343 17.61 -11.99 -3.31
CA CYS A 343 16.96 -10.74 -2.91
C CYS A 343 15.43 -10.88 -2.77
N VAL A 344 14.98 -11.99 -2.19
CA VAL A 344 13.58 -12.43 -2.19
C VAL A 344 12.64 -11.32 -1.70
N VAL A 345 13.01 -10.66 -0.61
CA VAL A 345 12.21 -9.57 -0.01
C VAL A 345 12.02 -8.40 -0.98
N ASP A 346 13.08 -7.97 -1.67
CA ASP A 346 13.02 -6.82 -2.57
C ASP A 346 12.34 -7.18 -3.90
N VAL A 347 12.44 -8.44 -4.33
CA VAL A 347 11.65 -8.96 -5.44
C VAL A 347 10.16 -8.95 -5.09
N LEU A 348 9.76 -9.50 -3.94
CA LEU A 348 8.36 -9.50 -3.50
C LEU A 348 7.80 -8.08 -3.35
N LYS A 349 8.57 -7.13 -2.80
CA LYS A 349 8.16 -5.71 -2.74
C LYS A 349 7.87 -5.15 -4.12
N ARG A 350 8.79 -5.31 -5.08
CA ARG A 350 8.60 -4.81 -6.45
C ARG A 350 7.40 -5.45 -7.14
N LEU A 351 7.21 -6.76 -6.96
CA LEU A 351 6.07 -7.47 -7.54
C LEU A 351 4.75 -6.94 -6.98
N VAL A 352 4.67 -6.74 -5.66
CA VAL A 352 3.49 -6.19 -5.01
C VAL A 352 3.24 -4.72 -5.35
N GLU A 353 4.29 -3.90 -5.47
CA GLU A 353 4.19 -2.51 -5.94
C GLU A 353 3.71 -2.40 -7.40
N GLY A 354 3.95 -3.44 -8.20
CA GLY A 354 3.48 -3.54 -9.59
C GLY A 354 2.04 -4.04 -9.73
N LEU A 355 1.40 -4.49 -8.65
CA LEU A 355 0.00 -4.90 -8.71
C LEU A 355 -0.93 -3.68 -8.94
N PRO A 356 -2.02 -3.83 -9.71
CA PRO A 356 -2.98 -2.76 -9.96
C PRO A 356 -3.80 -2.41 -8.72
N THR A 357 -3.66 -3.21 -7.64
CA THR A 357 -4.30 -2.99 -6.36
C THR A 357 -3.35 -2.39 -5.34
N ILE A 358 -3.83 -1.35 -4.65
CA ILE A 358 -3.15 -0.73 -3.51
C ILE A 358 -3.38 -1.48 -2.20
N ARG A 359 -4.18 -2.55 -2.22
CA ARG A 359 -4.51 -3.42 -1.07
C ARG A 359 -3.25 -3.75 -0.27
N TRP A 360 -2.16 -4.08 -0.93
CA TRP A 360 -0.91 -4.51 -0.29
C TRP A 360 0.08 -3.38 0.05
N CYS A 361 -0.27 -2.12 -0.21
CA CYS A 361 0.62 -0.99 0.02
C CYS A 361 0.98 -0.87 1.51
N GLY A 362 2.27 -0.93 1.81
CA GLY A 362 2.80 -0.86 3.17
C GLY A 362 2.89 -2.21 3.89
N TYR A 363 2.50 -3.31 3.24
CA TYR A 363 2.77 -4.65 3.75
C TYR A 363 4.27 -4.86 3.94
N ARG A 364 4.66 -5.42 5.09
CA ARG A 364 6.06 -5.69 5.43
C ARG A 364 6.33 -7.17 5.32
N PHE A 365 7.13 -7.54 4.34
CA PHE A 365 7.69 -8.90 4.24
C PHE A 365 8.69 -9.12 5.39
N ARG A 366 8.47 -10.20 6.14
CA ARG A 366 9.28 -10.56 7.29
C ARG A 366 9.67 -12.02 7.15
N LEU A 367 10.92 -12.32 7.48
CA LEU A 367 11.38 -13.69 7.62
C LEU A 367 11.04 -14.15 9.02
N GLU A 368 10.10 -15.08 9.13
CA GLU A 368 9.63 -15.61 10.40
C GLU A 368 9.98 -17.10 10.51
N THR A 369 10.14 -17.59 11.75
CA THR A 369 10.23 -19.02 12.03
C THR A 369 8.81 -19.54 12.24
N ILE A 370 8.42 -20.54 11.47
CA ILE A 370 7.10 -21.17 11.47
C ILE A 370 7.27 -22.61 11.93
N PHE A 371 6.41 -23.06 12.82
CA PHE A 371 6.35 -24.44 13.29
C PHE A 371 5.00 -25.04 12.94
N PHE A 372 5.02 -26.16 12.23
CA PHE A 372 3.83 -26.91 11.85
C PHE A 372 3.56 -27.99 12.90
N SER A 373 2.46 -27.87 13.63
CA SER A 373 2.15 -28.74 14.77
C SER A 373 1.86 -30.18 14.38
N GLU A 374 1.22 -30.39 13.23
CA GLU A 374 0.82 -31.72 12.77
C GLU A 374 1.98 -32.64 12.38
N ASP A 375 3.14 -32.09 12.01
CA ASP A 375 4.29 -32.88 11.55
C ASP A 375 5.63 -32.52 12.21
N ASP A 376 5.61 -31.67 13.25
CA ASP A 376 6.77 -31.30 14.06
C ASP A 376 7.91 -30.67 13.21
N VAL A 377 7.52 -29.88 12.20
CA VAL A 377 8.45 -29.25 11.26
C VAL A 377 8.61 -27.76 11.54
N GLU A 378 9.85 -27.33 11.79
CA GLU A 378 10.23 -25.92 11.88
C GLU A 378 10.88 -25.43 10.57
N VAL A 379 10.39 -24.31 10.03
CA VAL A 379 10.91 -23.68 8.82
C VAL A 379 11.03 -22.16 8.97
N ARG A 380 12.02 -21.57 8.31
CA ARG A 380 12.10 -20.12 8.15
C ARG A 380 11.52 -19.70 6.82
N SER A 381 10.50 -18.84 6.81
CA SER A 381 9.86 -18.36 5.59
C SER A 381 9.23 -16.99 5.75
N ILE A 382 9.03 -16.32 4.61
CA ILE A 382 8.12 -15.19 4.47
C ILE A 382 6.71 -15.75 4.19
N LEU A 383 5.71 -15.23 4.89
CA LEU A 383 4.30 -15.54 4.68
C LEU A 383 3.67 -14.51 3.74
N LEU A 384 2.94 -14.96 2.74
CA LEU A 384 2.13 -14.15 1.85
C LEU A 384 0.66 -14.38 2.21
N PRO A 385 -0.16 -13.35 2.47
CA PRO A 385 -1.61 -13.55 2.58
C PRO A 385 -2.14 -14.31 1.35
N LEU A 386 -3.08 -15.24 1.53
CA LEU A 386 -3.58 -16.06 0.41
C LEU A 386 -4.11 -15.20 -0.74
N GLU A 387 -4.86 -14.13 -0.44
CA GLU A 387 -5.30 -13.16 -1.44
C GLU A 387 -4.14 -12.46 -2.16
N MET A 388 -3.04 -12.15 -1.47
CA MET A 388 -1.86 -11.53 -2.10
C MET A 388 -1.20 -12.50 -3.07
N PHE A 389 -1.09 -13.77 -2.66
CA PHE A 389 -0.61 -14.83 -3.53
C PHE A 389 -1.50 -14.94 -4.78
N GLU A 390 -2.82 -14.95 -4.61
CA GLU A 390 -3.75 -14.95 -5.74
C GLU A 390 -3.56 -13.74 -6.66
N ASP A 391 -3.47 -12.53 -6.11
CA ASP A 391 -3.25 -11.31 -6.89
C ASP A 391 -1.92 -11.36 -7.67
N LEU A 392 -0.85 -11.83 -7.02
CA LEU A 392 0.47 -12.01 -7.64
C LEU A 392 0.48 -13.06 -8.75
N MET A 393 -0.38 -14.07 -8.66
CA MET A 393 -0.49 -15.12 -9.68
C MET A 393 -1.45 -14.73 -10.82
N LYS A 394 -2.51 -13.97 -10.52
CA LYS A 394 -3.46 -13.43 -11.52
C LYS A 394 -2.82 -12.32 -12.34
N HIS A 395 -1.96 -11.51 -11.74
CA HIS A 395 -1.29 -10.42 -12.42
C HIS A 395 -0.13 -10.97 -13.25
N PRO A 396 -0.24 -10.95 -14.59
CA PRO A 396 0.80 -11.48 -15.43
C PRO A 396 1.95 -10.46 -15.46
N ASN A 397 2.88 -10.61 -14.52
CA ASN A 397 4.08 -9.79 -14.44
C ASN A 397 4.98 -10.01 -15.67
N SER A 398 6.15 -9.36 -15.70
CA SER A 398 7.23 -9.55 -16.68
C SER A 398 7.72 -10.99 -16.89
N MET A 399 7.12 -11.96 -16.20
CA MET A 399 7.37 -13.39 -16.35
C MET A 399 6.89 -13.96 -17.69
N PHE A 400 5.91 -13.33 -18.34
CA PHE A 400 5.45 -13.72 -19.67
C PHE A 400 5.92 -12.71 -20.72
N ALA A 401 6.64 -13.18 -21.73
CA ALA A 401 7.11 -12.31 -22.80
C ALA A 401 6.12 -12.26 -23.98
N GLY A 402 5.90 -11.05 -24.51
CA GLY A 402 5.32 -10.81 -25.84
C GLY A 402 3.91 -11.37 -26.05
N LYS A 403 3.75 -12.20 -27.08
CA LYS A 403 2.45 -12.69 -27.59
C LYS A 403 1.64 -13.49 -26.58
N LEU A 404 2.31 -14.29 -25.74
CA LEU A 404 1.64 -15.12 -24.73
C LEU A 404 0.88 -14.26 -23.70
N LEU A 405 1.50 -13.15 -23.27
CA LEU A 405 0.88 -12.21 -22.35
C LEU A 405 -0.41 -11.62 -22.94
N GLN A 406 -0.36 -11.24 -24.22
CA GLN A 406 -1.51 -10.71 -24.95
C GLN A 406 -2.63 -11.74 -25.10
N GLU A 407 -2.28 -12.98 -25.49
CA GLU A 407 -3.24 -14.09 -25.65
C GLU A 407 -3.90 -14.46 -24.30
N ILE A 408 -3.13 -14.45 -23.20
CA ILE A 408 -3.68 -14.70 -21.86
C ILE A 408 -4.57 -13.53 -21.43
N ALA A 409 -4.18 -12.28 -21.71
CA ALA A 409 -4.96 -11.10 -21.37
C ALA A 409 -6.27 -11.00 -22.17
N SER A 410 -6.26 -11.35 -23.46
CA SER A 410 -7.44 -11.38 -24.33
C SER A 410 -8.36 -12.58 -24.07
N GLY A 411 -7.88 -13.61 -23.36
CA GLY A 411 -8.61 -14.85 -23.13
C GLY A 411 -8.56 -15.83 -24.31
N GLU A 412 -7.74 -15.54 -25.33
CA GLU A 412 -7.57 -16.39 -26.52
C GLU A 412 -6.65 -17.59 -26.26
N TYR A 413 -5.81 -17.51 -25.22
CA TYR A 413 -4.88 -18.58 -24.88
C TYR A 413 -5.61 -19.85 -24.42
N LYS A 414 -5.26 -20.99 -25.01
CA LYS A 414 -5.77 -22.31 -24.61
C LYS A 414 -4.70 -23.06 -23.79
N PRO A 415 -5.01 -23.52 -22.57
CA PRO A 415 -4.08 -24.28 -21.75
C PRO A 415 -3.54 -25.51 -22.46
N LYS A 416 -2.26 -25.81 -22.27
CA LYS A 416 -1.58 -27.00 -22.80
C LYS A 416 -1.00 -27.87 -21.68
N PRO A 417 -0.91 -29.20 -21.85
CA PRO A 417 -0.34 -30.09 -20.84
C PRO A 417 1.09 -29.72 -20.41
N GLU A 418 1.89 -29.24 -21.35
CA GLU A 418 3.29 -28.81 -21.17
C GLU A 418 3.45 -27.41 -20.56
N ASP A 419 2.35 -26.71 -20.30
CA ASP A 419 2.42 -25.37 -19.72
C ASP A 419 3.14 -25.38 -18.37
N SER A 420 3.93 -24.33 -18.14
CA SER A 420 4.58 -24.12 -16.85
C SER A 420 3.53 -24.01 -15.74
N ARG A 421 3.93 -24.37 -14.51
CA ARG A 421 3.06 -24.27 -13.32
C ARG A 421 2.49 -22.86 -13.15
N CYS A 422 3.29 -21.84 -13.47
CA CYS A 422 2.88 -20.45 -13.40
C CYS A 422 1.72 -20.12 -14.37
N ILE A 423 1.80 -20.59 -15.63
CA ILE A 423 0.74 -20.41 -16.63
C ILE A 423 -0.54 -21.10 -16.18
N LYS A 424 -0.44 -22.38 -15.78
CA LYS A 424 -1.58 -23.18 -15.30
C LYS A 424 -2.30 -22.51 -14.13
N MET A 425 -1.55 -22.12 -13.11
CA MET A 425 -2.08 -21.43 -11.93
C MET A 425 -2.69 -20.06 -12.27
N CYS A 426 -2.03 -19.27 -13.13
CA CYS A 426 -2.54 -17.98 -13.58
C CYS A 426 -3.90 -18.12 -14.29
N LEU A 427 -4.00 -19.04 -15.25
CA LEU A 427 -5.23 -19.29 -16.01
C LEU A 427 -6.36 -19.78 -15.10
N TRP A 428 -6.06 -20.70 -14.19
CA TRP A 428 -7.06 -21.20 -13.25
C TRP A 428 -7.58 -20.11 -12.32
N LEU A 429 -6.69 -19.30 -11.75
CA LEU A 429 -7.04 -18.20 -10.82
C LEU A 429 -7.78 -17.04 -11.50
N LYS A 430 -7.72 -16.87 -12.83
CA LYS A 430 -8.53 -15.84 -13.50
C LYS A 430 -10.03 -16.05 -13.34
N GLN A 431 -10.46 -17.31 -13.16
CA GLN A 431 -11.87 -17.68 -13.08
C GLN A 431 -12.25 -18.29 -11.73
N ASN A 432 -11.26 -18.60 -10.88
CA ASN A 432 -11.45 -19.30 -9.62
C ASN A 432 -10.70 -18.61 -8.48
N SER A 433 -10.93 -19.09 -7.27
CA SER A 433 -10.19 -18.73 -6.08
C SER A 433 -9.81 -20.01 -5.32
N LEU A 434 -8.74 -19.97 -4.55
CA LEU A 434 -8.34 -21.07 -3.67
C LEU A 434 -9.24 -21.18 -2.44
N PHE A 435 -9.91 -20.10 -2.02
CA PHE A 435 -10.75 -20.08 -0.81
C PHE A 435 -11.82 -21.19 -0.76
N PRO A 436 -12.58 -21.48 -1.82
CA PRO A 436 -13.59 -22.55 -1.81
C PRO A 436 -13.00 -23.97 -1.72
N LEU A 437 -11.70 -24.14 -1.98
CA LEU A 437 -11.01 -25.43 -1.89
C LEU A 437 -10.44 -25.71 -0.50
N LEU A 438 -10.46 -24.71 0.39
CA LEU A 438 -10.03 -24.88 1.77
C LEU A 438 -11.09 -25.70 2.49
N GLU A 439 -10.66 -26.79 3.12
CA GLU A 439 -11.55 -27.54 4.00
C GLU A 439 -11.89 -26.63 5.18
N THR A 440 -13.16 -26.21 5.27
CA THR A 440 -13.65 -25.67 6.54
C THR A 440 -13.81 -26.86 7.46
N GLU A 441 -12.91 -27.02 8.43
CA GLU A 441 -13.18 -27.84 9.61
C GLU A 441 -14.39 -27.23 10.36
N ASN A 442 -15.58 -27.55 9.88
CA ASN A 442 -16.83 -27.44 10.60
C ASN A 442 -17.49 -28.82 10.54
N SER A 443 -16.95 -29.73 11.33
CA SER A 443 -17.69 -30.78 12.05
C SER A 443 -16.87 -31.23 13.25
#